data_AF-Q2FZA7-F1
#
_entry.id   AF-Q2FZA7-F1
#
_cell.length_a   1.000
_cell.length_b   1.000
_cell.length_c   1.000
_cell.angle_alpha   90.00
_cell.angle_beta   90.00
_cell.angle_gamma   90.00
#
_symmetry.space_group_name_H-M   'P 1'
#
loop_
_entity.id
_entity.type
_entity.pdbx_description
1 polymer ?
#
loop_
_entity_poly.entity_id
_entity_poly.type
_entity_poly.pdbx_seq_one_letter_code
_entity_poly.pdbx_strand_id
1 'polypeptide(L)' 'MTHLTKVLDTLTGICVVLLFSKYFVAYANMVFDWNLRWYLLENIPHLPIILFILMFIFGVPSEMIKDRQRKNNGV' A
#
# COMPACT_ATOMS: atom_id res chain seq x y z
N MET A 1 -11.50 -16.12 10.10
CA MET A 1 -11.45 -14.99 9.13
C MET A 1 -10.41 -13.93 9.48
N THR A 2 -9.90 -13.86 10.71
CA THR A 2 -8.88 -12.88 11.15
C THR A 2 -7.55 -12.97 10.39
N HIS A 3 -7.08 -14.17 10.02
CA HIS A 3 -5.83 -14.30 9.25
C HIS A 3 -5.92 -13.65 7.86
N LEU A 4 -7.07 -13.76 7.20
CA LEU A 4 -7.25 -13.29 5.83
C LEU A 4 -7.29 -11.76 5.78
N THR A 5 -8.04 -11.12 6.70
CA THR A 5 -7.98 -9.67 6.90
C THR A 5 -6.60 -9.20 7.32
N LYS A 6 -5.88 -9.96 8.15
CA LYS A 6 -4.53 -9.59 8.55
C LYS A 6 -3.55 -9.60 7.37
N VAL A 7 -3.63 -10.60 6.49
CA VAL A 7 -2.83 -10.64 5.25
C VAL A 7 -3.20 -9.47 4.35
N LEU A 8 -4.50 -9.16 4.19
CA LEU A 8 -4.96 -8.02 3.40
C LEU A 8 -4.45 -6.68 3.97
N ASP A 9 -4.52 -6.48 5.28
CA ASP A 9 -3.98 -5.30 5.97
C ASP A 9 -2.47 -5.19 5.76
N THR A 10 -1.74 -6.31 5.88
CA THR A 10 -0.28 -6.32 5.67
C THR A 10 0.07 -5.95 4.23
N LEU A 11 -0.67 -6.49 3.26
CA LEU A 11 -0.47 -6.22 1.84
C LEU A 11 -0.80 -4.76 1.48
N THR A 12 -1.86 -4.23 2.09
CA THR A 12 -2.24 -2.82 1.97
C THR A 12 -1.14 -1.92 2.55
N GLY A 13 -0.61 -2.27 3.72
CA GLY A 13 0.53 -1.57 4.33
C GLY A 13 1.80 -1.60 3.47
N ILE A 14 2.11 -2.75 2.88
CA ILE A 14 3.23 -2.88 1.94
C ILE A 14 3.02 -1.97 0.71
N CYS A 15 1.79 -1.89 0.18
CA CYS A 15 1.48 -0.99 -0.93
C CYS A 15 1.71 0.49 -0.55
N VAL A 16 1.29 0.90 0.65
CA VAL A 16 1.53 2.26 1.16
C VAL A 16 3.01 2.54 1.28
N VAL A 17 3.78 1.64 1.87
CA VAL A 17 5.23 1.81 2.04
C VAL A 17 5.93 1.90 0.70
N LEU A 18 5.56 1.06 -0.28
CA LEU A 18 6.09 1.12 -1.64
C LEU A 18 5.77 2.44 -2.34
N LEU A 19 4.52 2.90 -2.25
CA LEU A 19 4.09 4.20 -2.77
C LEU A 19 4.88 5.34 -2.13
N PHE A 20 4.95 5.34 -0.80
CA PHE A 20 5.65 6.38 -0.05
C PHE A 20 7.14 6.39 -0.39
N SER A 21 7.77 5.23 -0.48
CA SER A 21 9.18 5.12 -0.85
C SER A 21 9.43 5.58 -2.30
N LYS A 22 8.49 5.41 -3.24
CA LYS A 22 8.60 6.01 -4.59
C LYS A 22 8.74 7.53 -4.50
N TYR A 23 7.82 8.17 -3.79
CA TYR A 23 7.80 9.61 -3.65
C TYR A 23 8.98 10.10 -2.82
N PHE A 24 9.40 9.35 -1.81
CA PHE A 24 10.56 9.66 -1.00
C PHE A 24 11.85 9.62 -1.80
N VAL A 25 12.06 8.58 -2.62
CA VAL A 25 13.22 8.49 -3.52
C VAL A 25 13.18 9.61 -4.57
N ALA A 26 12.03 9.91 -5.16
CA ALA A 26 11.90 11.02 -6.10
C ALA A 26 12.22 12.38 -5.45
N TYR A 27 11.75 12.60 -4.22
CA TYR A 27 12.05 13.80 -3.45
C TYR A 27 13.53 13.88 -3.06
N ALA A 28 14.12 12.76 -2.60
CA ALA A 28 15.54 12.69 -2.29
C ALA A 28 16.41 12.93 -3.53
N ASN A 29 16.02 12.40 -4.69
CA ASN A 29 16.72 12.68 -5.95
C ASN A 29 16.62 14.17 -6.34
N MET A 30 15.47 14.83 -6.09
CA MET A 30 15.34 16.28 -6.32
C MET A 30 16.14 17.14 -5.33
N VAL A 31 16.21 16.75 -4.06
CA VAL A 31 16.85 17.56 -3.01
C VAL A 31 18.36 17.33 -2.92
N PHE A 32 18.79 16.08 -3.03
CA PHE A 32 20.20 15.70 -2.86
C PHE A 32 20.94 15.47 -4.18
N ASP A 33 20.28 15.66 -5.33
CA ASP A 33 20.80 15.32 -6.68
C ASP A 33 21.37 13.88 -6.74
N TRP A 34 20.88 13.03 -5.84
CA TRP A 34 21.27 11.64 -5.80
C TRP A 34 20.58 10.93 -6.96
N ASN A 35 21.32 10.18 -7.75
CA ASN A 35 20.75 9.36 -8.82
C ASN A 35 20.35 7.99 -8.25
N LEU A 36 19.53 7.96 -7.19
CA LEU A 36 19.05 6.71 -6.62
C LEU A 36 18.03 6.11 -7.60
N ARG A 37 18.50 5.14 -8.37
CA ARG A 37 17.69 4.39 -9.33
C ARG A 37 16.98 3.26 -8.63
N TRP A 38 15.72 3.46 -8.33
CA TRP A 38 14.86 2.40 -7.79
C TRP A 38 14.33 1.57 -8.95
N TYR A 39 15.20 0.71 -9.49
CA TYR A 39 15.00 -0.08 -10.72
C TYR A 39 13.65 -0.81 -10.81
N LEU A 40 13.09 -1.27 -9.67
CA LEU A 40 11.80 -1.95 -9.62
C LEU A 40 10.60 -1.01 -9.80
N LEU A 41 10.73 0.25 -9.38
CA LEU A 41 9.63 1.22 -9.33
C LEU A 41 9.67 2.25 -10.46
N GLU A 42 10.84 2.44 -11.07
CA GLU A 42 11.09 3.39 -12.15
C GLU A 42 10.64 2.83 -13.51
N ASN A 43 10.78 1.52 -13.72
CA ASN A 43 10.51 0.88 -15.01
C ASN A 43 9.01 0.76 -15.36
N ILE A 44 8.12 0.96 -14.39
CA ILE A 44 6.67 0.84 -14.59
C ILE A 44 6.02 2.21 -14.27
N PRO A 45 5.75 3.05 -15.29
CA PRO A 45 5.22 4.40 -15.07
C PRO A 45 3.85 4.39 -14.37
N HIS A 46 3.06 3.33 -14.58
CA HIS A 46 1.72 3.17 -14.00
C HIS A 46 1.70 2.48 -12.63
N LEU A 47 2.85 2.04 -12.12
CA LEU A 47 2.93 1.30 -10.85
C LEU A 47 2.28 2.04 -9.65
N PRO A 48 2.48 3.36 -9.43
CA PRO A 48 1.84 4.04 -8.30
C PRO A 48 0.32 4.05 -8.43
N ILE A 49 -0.22 4.20 -9.65
CA ILE A 49 -1.67 4.14 -9.88
C ILE A 49 -2.19 2.73 -9.59
N ILE A 50 -1.49 1.71 -10.07
CA ILE A 50 -1.84 0.30 -9.83
C ILE A 50 -1.80 -0.01 -8.32
N LEU A 51 -0.75 0.40 -7.61
CA LEU A 51 -0.63 0.25 -6.16
C LEU A 51 -1.75 1.00 -5.41
N PHE A 52 -2.12 2.18 -5.87
CA PHE A 52 -3.20 2.96 -5.27
C PHE A 52 -4.56 2.28 -5.44
N ILE A 53 -4.83 1.74 -6.64
CA ILE A 53 -6.05 0.96 -6.91
C ILE A 53 -6.08 -0.33 -6.07
N LEU A 54 -4.95 -1.06 -6.00
CA LEU A 54 -4.82 -2.26 -5.15
C LEU A 54 -5.05 -1.94 -3.68
N MET A 55 -4.56 -0.81 -3.19
CA MET A 55 -4.78 -0.36 -1.82
C MET A 55 -6.27 -0.19 -1.52
N PHE A 56 -7.05 0.36 -2.45
CA PHE A 56 -8.51 0.48 -2.29
C PHE A 56 -9.20 -0.89 -2.37
N ILE A 57 -8.84 -1.72 -3.36
CA ILE A 57 -9.43 -3.04 -3.56
C ILE A 57 -9.17 -3.96 -2.37
N PHE A 58 -8.04 -3.82 -1.69
CA PHE A 58 -7.73 -4.62 -0.50
C PHE A 58 -8.19 -3.96 0.79
N GLY A 59 -8.01 -2.65 0.94
CA GLY A 59 -8.35 -1.92 2.16
C GLY A 59 -9.85 -1.87 2.44
N VAL A 60 -10.67 -1.58 1.42
CA VAL A 60 -12.14 -1.45 1.59
C VAL A 60 -12.77 -2.76 2.06
N PRO A 61 -12.59 -3.92 1.40
CA PRO A 61 -13.15 -5.17 1.90
C PRO A 61 -12.49 -5.62 3.20
N SER A 62 -11.21 -5.30 3.46
CA SER A 62 -10.59 -5.59 4.76
C SER A 62 -11.34 -4.92 5.91
N GLU A 63 -11.57 -3.61 5.78
CA GLU A 63 -12.35 -2.80 6.73
C GLU A 63 -13.77 -3.35 6.88
N MET A 64 -14.48 -3.63 5.78
CA MET A 64 -15.86 -4.16 5.83
C MET A 64 -15.95 -5.52 6.53
N ILE A 65 -14.98 -6.42 6.31
CA ILE A 65 -14.94 -7.72 6.98
C ILE A 65 -14.63 -7.55 8.47
N LYS A 66 -13.71 -6.65 8.81
CA LYS A 66 -13.33 -6.34 10.20
C LYS A 66 -14.48 -5.72 10.97
N ASP A 67 -15.26 -4.85 10.33
CA ASP A 67 -16.45 -4.22 10.91
C ASP A 67 -17.56 -5.24 11.17
N ARG A 68 -17.80 -6.16 10.21
CA ARG A 68 -18.70 -7.30 10.42
C ARG A 68 -18.27 -8.20 11.59
N GLN A 69 -16.98 -8.46 11.73
CA GLN A 69 -16.45 -9.25 12.86
C GLN A 69 -16.63 -8.54 14.20
N ARG A 70 -16.41 -7.23 14.25
CA ARG A 70 -16.60 -6.41 15.47
C ARG A 70 -18.05 -6.44 15.92
N LYS A 71 -18.97 -6.23 14.98
CA LYS A 71 -20.42 -6.27 15.21
C LYS A 71 -20.89 -7.65 15.69
N ASN A 72 -20.29 -8.73 15.20
CA ASN A 72 -20.62 -10.09 15.65
C ASN A 72 -20.06 -10.43 17.04
N ASN A 73 -18.95 -9.80 17.43
CA ASN A 73 -18.34 -9.98 18.75
C ASN A 73 -18.96 -9.08 19.84
N GLY A 74 -19.99 -8.30 19.52
CA GLY A 74 -20.74 -7.50 20.50
C GLY A 74 -19.97 -6.34 21.11
N VAL A 75 -18.97 -5.81 20.39
CA VAL A 75 -18.24 -4.58 20.77
C VAL A 75 -18.75 -3.39 19.96
#